data_AF-A0A7V8YZZ2-F1
#
_entry.id   AF-A0A7V8YZZ2-F1
#
_cell.length_a   1.000
_cell.length_b   1.000
_cell.length_c   1.000
_cell.angle_alpha   90.00
_cell.angle_beta   90.00
_cell.angle_gamma   90.00
#
_symmetry.space_group_name_H-M   'P 1'
#
loop_
_entity.id
_entity.type
_entity.pdbx_description
1 polymer ?
#
loop_
_entity_poly.entity_id
_entity_poly.type
_entity_poly.pdbx_seq_one_letter_code
_entity_poly.pdbx_strand_id
1 'polypeptide(L)'
;MQLIFHLLPLVVLVFMLMACSSSGSKQEKNEAIVPSPAPALAPGEKPIFKVEVKSQSGVQMVNVTFSGRLPAPESVDKILRDEFEKAVKKNPSQDALGYAYLGEDDLTPNQFAGNLVYKAAKKNIMTEDEYNGVKSSGTSNDAYYVQTEEQHTLPGITPKRTWLSISLVFPKAPSQNDSYDAIIAEIEKVKGRGLDVDAYVKVGDKNVKTSWYQVKDTDGAFIFAGYKADSKQVRRKDKLLKQF
;
A
#
# COMPACT_ATOMS: atom_id res chain seq x y z
N MET A 1 60.18 64.54 11.47
CA MET A 1 61.04 65.01 12.57
C MET A 1 60.39 64.55 13.88
N GLN A 2 61.15 63.83 14.72
CA GLN A 2 60.82 63.28 16.06
C GLN A 2 59.82 62.09 16.11
N LEU A 3 60.24 60.85 16.42
CA LEU A 3 60.78 60.20 17.66
C LEU A 3 59.65 59.46 18.44
N ILE A 4 59.47 58.14 18.26
CA ILE A 4 59.94 56.96 19.06
C ILE A 4 59.22 56.80 20.43
N PHE A 5 59.04 55.52 20.84
CA PHE A 5 58.65 54.94 22.16
C PHE A 5 57.15 54.54 22.25
N HIS A 6 56.71 53.36 22.71
CA HIS A 6 57.32 52.12 23.21
C HIS A 6 56.20 51.06 23.40
N LEU A 7 56.58 49.78 23.33
CA LEU A 7 56.10 48.60 24.08
C LEU A 7 54.59 48.21 24.24
N LEU A 8 54.34 46.92 23.92
CA LEU A 8 53.31 45.97 24.43
C LEU A 8 53.20 45.92 25.99
N PRO A 9 52.33 45.10 26.63
CA PRO A 9 50.98 44.54 26.31
C PRO A 9 49.99 44.67 27.51
N LEU A 10 48.66 44.50 27.34
CA LEU A 10 47.84 43.85 28.39
C LEU A 10 46.45 43.42 27.91
N VAL A 11 46.15 42.18 28.28
CA VAL A 11 44.88 41.45 28.24
C VAL A 11 43.72 42.25 28.87
N VAL A 12 42.63 42.45 28.13
CA VAL A 12 41.29 42.59 28.73
C VAL A 12 40.30 41.74 27.94
N LEU A 13 40.06 40.57 28.51
CA LEU A 13 39.01 39.62 28.19
C LEU A 13 37.68 40.16 28.75
N VAL A 14 36.80 40.75 27.93
CA VAL A 14 35.40 41.01 28.31
C VAL A 14 34.48 40.68 27.14
N PHE A 15 33.87 39.50 27.23
CA PHE A 15 32.49 39.18 26.90
C PHE A 15 31.82 39.95 25.76
N MET A 16 31.82 39.36 24.56
CA MET A 16 30.68 39.46 23.66
C MET A 16 30.32 38.05 23.18
N LEU A 17 29.57 37.35 24.03
CA LEU A 17 28.83 36.14 23.67
C LEU A 17 27.85 36.51 22.55
N MET A 18 28.23 36.20 21.31
CA MET A 18 27.26 35.91 20.25
C MET A 18 26.47 34.67 20.67
N ALA A 19 25.43 34.88 21.46
CA ALA A 19 24.30 33.97 21.49
C ALA A 19 23.48 34.20 20.21
N CYS A 20 24.01 33.72 19.08
CA CYS A 20 23.14 33.28 18.01
C CYS A 20 22.37 32.09 18.58
N SER A 21 21.21 32.39 19.18
CA SER A 21 20.17 31.40 19.41
C SER A 21 19.78 30.86 18.05
N SER A 22 20.44 29.78 17.61
CA SER A 22 19.83 28.85 16.68
C SER A 22 18.62 28.30 17.43
N SER A 23 17.46 28.92 17.26
CA SER A 23 16.19 28.27 17.58
C SER A 23 16.07 27.13 16.58
N GLY A 24 16.72 26.02 16.91
CA GLY A 24 16.35 24.72 16.42
C GLY A 24 14.95 24.49 16.91
N SER A 25 13.97 24.98 16.13
CA SER A 25 12.68 24.32 16.10
C SER A 25 13.04 22.87 15.77
N LYS A 26 12.86 21.99 16.74
CA LYS A 26 12.58 20.60 16.43
C LYS A 26 11.36 20.69 15.53
N GLN A 27 11.59 20.68 14.22
CA GLN A 27 10.56 20.38 13.26
C GLN A 27 10.10 19.00 13.72
N GLU A 28 8.99 18.95 14.46
CA GLU A 28 8.30 17.71 14.75
C GLU A 28 8.23 17.01 13.41
N LYS A 29 8.97 15.91 13.27
CA LYS A 29 8.89 15.13 12.07
C LYS A 29 7.44 14.70 12.03
N ASN A 30 6.69 15.27 11.08
CA ASN A 30 5.36 14.81 10.71
C ASN A 30 5.53 13.44 10.07
N GLU A 31 5.93 12.44 10.88
CA GLU A 31 6.13 11.06 10.49
C GLU A 31 4.77 10.47 10.16
N ALA A 32 4.69 9.78 9.03
CA ALA A 32 3.46 9.12 8.65
C ALA A 32 3.14 8.00 9.67
N ILE A 33 1.87 7.88 10.03
CA ILE A 33 1.41 6.91 11.04
C ILE A 33 1.14 5.57 10.34
N VAL A 34 1.77 4.50 10.83
CA VAL A 34 1.48 3.13 10.38
C VAL A 34 0.32 2.57 11.20
N PRO A 35 -0.76 2.10 10.58
CA PRO A 35 -1.84 1.42 11.29
C PRO A 35 -1.33 0.20 12.07
N SER A 36 -1.86 -0.02 13.28
CA SER A 36 -1.58 -1.24 14.04
C SER A 36 -2.15 -2.47 13.31
N PRO A 37 -1.40 -3.59 13.24
CA PRO A 37 -1.92 -4.85 12.73
C PRO A 37 -3.14 -5.33 13.51
N ALA A 38 -4.06 -6.01 12.83
CA ALA A 38 -5.16 -6.71 13.50
C ALA A 38 -4.61 -7.80 14.43
N PRO A 39 -5.26 -8.07 15.59
CA PRO A 39 -4.83 -9.14 16.49
C PRO A 39 -4.85 -10.51 15.80
N ALA A 40 -3.70 -11.19 15.78
CA ALA A 40 -3.56 -12.54 15.25
C ALA A 40 -3.74 -13.61 16.33
N LEU A 41 -4.03 -14.83 15.90
CA LEU A 41 -4.00 -16.02 16.76
C LEU A 41 -2.61 -16.22 17.38
N ALA A 42 -2.57 -16.63 18.64
CA ALA A 42 -1.32 -16.96 19.30
C ALA A 42 -0.73 -18.27 18.73
N PRO A 43 0.61 -18.46 18.81
CA PRO A 43 1.24 -19.71 18.41
C PRO A 43 0.60 -20.93 19.11
N GLY A 44 0.19 -21.92 18.33
CA GLY A 44 -0.44 -23.16 18.82
C GLY A 44 -1.96 -23.12 18.93
N GLU A 45 -2.61 -21.96 18.77
CA GLU A 45 -4.06 -21.89 18.65
C GLU A 45 -4.53 -22.38 17.27
N LYS A 46 -5.60 -23.18 17.24
CA LYS A 46 -6.18 -23.66 15.98
C LYS A 46 -7.19 -22.64 15.44
N PRO A 47 -7.12 -22.30 14.15
CA PRO A 47 -8.12 -21.41 13.55
C PRO A 47 -9.48 -22.11 13.55
N ILE A 48 -10.52 -21.36 13.92
CA ILE A 48 -11.90 -21.80 13.83
C ILE A 48 -12.48 -21.18 12.57
N PHE A 49 -12.95 -22.02 11.64
CA PHE A 49 -13.59 -21.57 10.42
C PHE A 49 -14.72 -22.50 10.00
N LYS A 50 -15.63 -21.98 9.19
CA LYS A 50 -16.69 -22.72 8.52
C LYS A 50 -16.55 -22.53 7.02
N VAL A 51 -16.91 -23.58 6.28
CA VAL A 51 -16.91 -23.55 4.81
C VAL A 51 -18.35 -23.68 4.35
N GLU A 52 -18.76 -22.77 3.48
CA GLU A 52 -20.05 -22.83 2.81
C GLU A 52 -19.84 -22.88 1.30
N VAL A 53 -20.50 -23.83 0.64
CA VAL A 53 -20.50 -23.93 -0.83
C VAL A 53 -21.92 -23.75 -1.33
N LYS A 54 -22.16 -22.67 -2.07
CA LYS A 54 -23.47 -22.32 -2.65
C LYS A 54 -23.35 -22.27 -4.17
N SER A 55 -24.42 -22.58 -4.88
CA SER A 55 -24.51 -22.33 -6.33
C SER A 55 -25.35 -21.07 -6.55
N GLN A 56 -24.78 -20.07 -7.21
CA GLN A 56 -25.45 -18.81 -7.52
C GLN A 56 -25.23 -18.48 -8.99
N SER A 57 -26.32 -18.34 -9.75
CA SER A 57 -26.30 -18.00 -11.19
C SER A 57 -25.39 -18.92 -12.03
N GLY A 58 -25.30 -20.21 -11.67
CA GLY A 58 -24.45 -21.17 -12.37
C GLY A 58 -22.97 -21.12 -11.98
N VAL A 59 -22.59 -20.38 -10.93
CA VAL A 59 -21.24 -20.32 -10.38
C VAL A 59 -21.22 -20.86 -8.95
N GLN A 60 -20.18 -21.62 -8.57
CA GLN A 60 -19.99 -22.08 -7.20
C GLN A 60 -19.33 -20.99 -6.37
N MET A 61 -19.98 -20.58 -5.29
CA MET A 61 -19.43 -19.66 -4.29
C MET A 61 -18.90 -20.50 -3.13
N VAL A 62 -17.60 -20.41 -2.86
CA VAL A 62 -16.94 -21.09 -1.75
C VAL A 62 -16.49 -20.05 -0.74
N ASN A 63 -17.20 -19.96 0.37
CA ASN A 63 -16.96 -18.98 1.41
C ASN A 63 -16.29 -19.67 2.60
N VAL A 64 -15.11 -19.19 2.99
CA VAL A 64 -14.40 -19.61 4.20
C VAL A 64 -14.53 -18.50 5.25
N THR A 65 -15.37 -18.72 6.24
CA THR A 65 -15.62 -17.74 7.30
C THR A 65 -14.89 -18.14 8.57
N PHE A 66 -13.88 -17.35 8.92
CA PHE A 66 -13.16 -17.48 10.18
C PHE A 66 -13.98 -16.86 11.33
N SER A 67 -13.77 -17.38 12.54
CA SER A 67 -14.40 -16.88 13.76
C SER A 67 -13.34 -16.57 14.81
N GLY A 68 -13.47 -15.45 15.51
CA GLY A 68 -12.52 -15.03 16.55
C GLY A 68 -11.33 -14.26 16.00
N ARG A 69 -10.11 -14.77 16.21
CA ARG A 69 -8.88 -14.18 15.66
C ARG A 69 -8.46 -14.92 14.39
N LEU A 70 -7.85 -14.20 13.46
CA LEU A 70 -7.30 -14.80 12.24
C LEU A 70 -5.93 -15.42 12.52
N PRO A 71 -5.59 -16.55 11.85
CA PRO A 71 -4.21 -16.99 11.80
C PRO A 71 -3.37 -16.02 10.95
N ALA A 72 -2.07 -16.30 10.83
CA ALA A 72 -1.20 -15.53 9.93
C ALA A 72 -1.77 -15.55 8.48
N PRO A 73 -1.57 -14.48 7.69
CA PRO A 73 -2.15 -14.38 6.35
C PRO A 73 -1.86 -15.58 5.44
N GLU A 74 -0.63 -16.11 5.49
CA GLU A 74 -0.23 -17.33 4.76
C GLU A 74 -1.07 -18.57 5.12
N SER A 75 -1.52 -18.67 6.37
CA SER A 75 -2.39 -19.75 6.83
C SER A 75 -3.83 -19.53 6.37
N VAL A 76 -4.31 -18.28 6.34
CA VAL A 76 -5.60 -17.92 5.76
C VAL A 76 -5.63 -18.31 4.28
N ASP A 77 -4.60 -17.90 3.53
CA ASP A 77 -4.44 -18.21 2.10
C ASP A 77 -4.43 -19.71 1.85
N LYS A 78 -3.68 -20.46 2.66
CA LYS A 78 -3.62 -21.92 2.56
C LYS A 78 -4.98 -22.57 2.80
N ILE A 79 -5.70 -22.17 3.86
CA ILE A 79 -7.01 -22.74 4.19
C ILE A 79 -8.00 -22.43 3.06
N LEU A 80 -8.05 -21.19 2.59
CA LEU A 80 -8.91 -20.80 1.46
C LEU A 80 -8.60 -21.63 0.21
N ARG A 81 -7.31 -21.75 -0.14
CA ARG A 81 -6.85 -22.53 -1.30
C ARG A 81 -7.28 -23.99 -1.19
N ASP A 82 -7.02 -24.64 -0.05
CA ASP A 82 -7.33 -26.05 0.18
C ASP A 82 -8.85 -26.32 0.06
N GLU A 83 -9.68 -25.50 0.70
CA GLU A 83 -11.13 -25.67 0.68
C GLU A 83 -11.73 -25.36 -0.70
N PHE A 84 -11.20 -24.35 -1.39
CA PHE A 84 -11.57 -24.03 -2.76
C PHE A 84 -11.25 -25.19 -3.72
N GLU A 85 -10.07 -25.80 -3.61
CA GLU A 85 -9.72 -26.97 -4.44
C GLU A 85 -10.64 -28.16 -4.19
N LYS A 86 -11.01 -28.42 -2.93
CA LYS A 86 -11.95 -29.50 -2.59
C LYS A 86 -13.30 -29.27 -3.27
N ALA A 87 -13.81 -28.04 -3.26
CA ALA A 87 -15.07 -27.70 -3.92
C ALA A 87 -14.97 -27.84 -5.45
N VAL A 88 -13.93 -27.29 -6.07
CA VAL A 88 -13.69 -27.39 -7.52
C VAL A 88 -13.56 -28.84 -7.97
N LYS A 89 -12.86 -29.70 -7.21
CA LYS A 89 -12.71 -31.12 -7.53
C LYS A 89 -14.04 -31.88 -7.53
N LYS A 90 -15.01 -31.48 -6.70
CA LYS A 90 -16.35 -32.10 -6.67
C LYS A 90 -17.19 -31.75 -7.90
N ASN A 91 -17.04 -30.53 -8.43
CA ASN A 91 -17.82 -30.03 -9.57
C ASN A 91 -16.91 -29.29 -10.57
N PRO A 92 -16.03 -30.02 -11.30
CA PRO A 92 -14.99 -29.39 -12.12
C PRO A 92 -15.52 -28.73 -13.40
N SER A 93 -16.77 -29.02 -13.79
CA SER A 93 -17.42 -28.45 -14.97
C SER A 93 -18.06 -27.09 -14.73
N GLN A 94 -18.07 -26.60 -13.49
CA GLN A 94 -18.71 -25.35 -13.11
C GLN A 94 -17.66 -24.34 -12.65
N ASP A 95 -17.76 -23.09 -13.10
CA ASP A 95 -16.93 -22.00 -12.58
C ASP A 95 -17.12 -21.84 -11.07
N ALA A 96 -16.09 -21.37 -10.38
CA ALA A 96 -16.15 -21.14 -8.94
C ALA A 96 -15.43 -19.86 -8.52
N LEU A 97 -15.87 -19.26 -7.41
CA LEU A 97 -15.27 -18.11 -6.75
C LEU A 97 -15.04 -18.45 -5.28
N GLY A 98 -13.86 -18.09 -4.77
CA GLY A 98 -13.41 -18.40 -3.41
C GLY A 98 -13.15 -17.12 -2.62
N TYR A 99 -13.86 -16.98 -1.50
CA TYR A 99 -13.79 -15.82 -0.61
C TYR A 99 -13.44 -16.22 0.80
N ALA A 100 -12.73 -15.34 1.52
CA ALA A 100 -12.45 -15.49 2.95
C ALA A 100 -13.01 -14.29 3.73
N TYR A 101 -13.57 -14.59 4.90
CA TYR A 101 -14.25 -13.61 5.77
C TYR A 101 -13.82 -13.77 7.23
N LEU A 102 -13.92 -12.69 8.01
CA LEU A 102 -13.91 -12.74 9.46
C LEU A 102 -15.30 -12.40 10.00
N GLY A 103 -16.07 -13.40 10.42
CA GLY A 103 -17.48 -13.20 10.73
C GLY A 103 -18.25 -12.73 9.47
N GLU A 104 -18.73 -11.49 9.50
CA GLU A 104 -19.43 -10.86 8.37
C GLU A 104 -18.52 -9.88 7.59
N ASP A 105 -17.29 -9.66 8.05
CA ASP A 105 -16.38 -8.70 7.46
C ASP A 105 -15.49 -9.31 6.38
N ASP A 106 -15.28 -8.57 5.29
CA ASP A 106 -14.28 -8.88 4.27
C ASP A 106 -12.86 -8.78 4.85
N LEU A 107 -12.00 -9.70 4.44
CA LEU A 107 -10.58 -9.62 4.79
C LEU A 107 -9.88 -8.53 3.97
N THR A 108 -9.06 -7.74 4.65
CA THR A 108 -8.21 -6.72 4.02
C THR A 108 -7.01 -7.35 3.32
N PRO A 109 -6.33 -6.63 2.41
CA PRO A 109 -5.09 -7.10 1.77
C PRO A 109 -3.94 -7.40 2.75
N ASN A 110 -4.03 -6.96 4.01
CA ASN A 110 -3.06 -7.29 5.06
C ASN A 110 -3.37 -8.60 5.79
N GLN A 111 -4.56 -9.17 5.59
CA GLN A 111 -5.04 -10.37 6.27
C GLN A 111 -4.99 -11.61 5.37
N PHE A 112 -4.96 -11.45 4.05
CA PHE A 112 -4.80 -12.52 3.07
C PHE A 112 -4.40 -11.96 1.68
N ALA A 113 -3.97 -12.81 0.77
CA ALA A 113 -3.47 -12.44 -0.55
C ALA A 113 -4.57 -12.14 -1.58
N GLY A 114 -5.84 -12.42 -1.27
CA GLY A 114 -6.99 -12.11 -2.11
C GLY A 114 -7.84 -13.32 -2.50
N ASN A 115 -8.89 -13.04 -3.26
CA ASN A 115 -9.88 -14.03 -3.67
C ASN A 115 -9.37 -14.95 -4.78
N LEU A 116 -10.01 -16.11 -4.90
CA LEU A 116 -9.69 -17.12 -5.91
C LEU A 116 -10.80 -17.24 -6.94
N VAL A 117 -10.41 -17.53 -8.18
CA VAL A 117 -11.32 -17.77 -9.30
C VAL A 117 -10.94 -19.09 -9.96
N TYR A 118 -11.92 -19.95 -10.20
CA TYR A 118 -11.79 -21.13 -11.04
C TYR A 118 -12.62 -20.95 -12.30
N LYS A 119 -11.97 -21.13 -13.45
CA LYS A 119 -12.65 -21.14 -14.75
C LYS A 119 -12.66 -22.56 -15.30
N ALA A 120 -13.83 -23.19 -15.34
CA ALA A 120 -14.02 -24.57 -15.77
C ALA A 120 -13.51 -24.81 -17.19
N ALA A 121 -13.76 -23.85 -18.10
CA ALA A 121 -13.28 -23.92 -19.49
C ALA A 121 -11.74 -23.99 -19.60
N LYS A 122 -11.02 -23.39 -18.65
CA LYS A 122 -9.55 -23.37 -18.60
C LYS A 122 -8.97 -24.43 -17.66
N LYS A 123 -9.80 -25.04 -16.81
CA LYS A 123 -9.41 -25.94 -15.71
C LYS A 123 -8.28 -25.37 -14.85
N ASN A 124 -8.30 -24.05 -14.64
CA ASN A 124 -7.26 -23.34 -13.91
C ASN A 124 -7.86 -22.55 -12.76
N ILE A 125 -7.15 -22.56 -11.62
CA ILE A 125 -7.42 -21.69 -10.49
C ILE A 125 -6.43 -20.55 -10.54
N MET A 126 -6.95 -19.33 -10.44
CA MET A 126 -6.22 -18.08 -10.55
C MET A 126 -6.62 -17.14 -9.43
N THR A 127 -5.81 -16.13 -9.15
CA THR A 127 -6.22 -15.01 -8.28
C THR A 127 -7.23 -14.14 -9.01
N GLU A 128 -7.97 -13.32 -8.26
CA GLU A 128 -8.86 -12.31 -8.84
C GLU A 128 -8.12 -11.32 -9.75
N ASP A 129 -6.89 -10.92 -9.39
CA ASP A 129 -6.03 -10.05 -10.21
C ASP A 129 -5.68 -10.72 -11.55
N GLU A 130 -5.31 -12.01 -11.54
CA GLU A 130 -5.02 -12.77 -12.75
C GLU A 130 -6.25 -12.95 -13.63
N TYR A 131 -7.41 -13.22 -13.02
CA TYR A 131 -8.69 -13.31 -13.74
C TYR A 131 -9.06 -11.99 -14.41
N ASN A 132 -8.87 -10.90 -13.68
CA ASN A 132 -9.08 -9.55 -14.15
C ASN A 132 -7.94 -9.04 -15.03
N GLY A 133 -6.96 -9.87 -15.43
CA GLY A 133 -5.90 -9.47 -16.35
C GLY A 133 -5.05 -8.29 -15.88
N VAL A 134 -4.92 -8.11 -14.56
CA VAL A 134 -4.08 -7.08 -13.96
C VAL A 134 -2.63 -7.37 -14.31
N LYS A 135 -1.94 -6.39 -14.92
CA LYS A 135 -0.51 -6.50 -15.21
C LYS A 135 0.26 -5.79 -14.12
N SER A 136 1.10 -6.51 -13.40
CA SER A 136 1.95 -5.94 -12.36
C SER A 136 3.41 -5.87 -12.80
N SER A 137 4.11 -4.85 -12.33
CA SER A 137 5.55 -4.69 -12.47
C SER A 137 6.13 -4.09 -11.20
N GLY A 138 7.40 -4.38 -10.93
CA GLY A 138 8.08 -4.02 -9.70
C GLY A 138 9.46 -3.45 -9.96
N THR A 139 9.79 -2.32 -9.34
CA THR A 139 11.16 -1.78 -9.37
C THR A 139 11.56 -1.32 -7.98
N SER A 140 12.82 -1.55 -7.59
CA SER A 140 13.36 -1.02 -6.33
C SER A 140 14.27 0.16 -6.64
N ASN A 141 14.21 1.19 -5.80
CA ASN A 141 15.28 2.18 -5.67
C ASN A 141 15.88 2.09 -4.26
N ASP A 142 16.81 2.98 -3.93
CA ASP A 142 17.51 2.96 -2.65
C ASP A 142 16.61 3.30 -1.43
N ALA A 143 15.45 3.93 -1.67
CA ALA A 143 14.55 4.41 -0.62
C ALA A 143 13.30 3.53 -0.45
N TYR A 144 12.71 3.05 -1.55
CA TYR A 144 11.45 2.30 -1.56
C TYR A 144 11.33 1.37 -2.76
N TYR A 145 10.40 0.44 -2.66
CA TYR A 145 9.94 -0.40 -3.75
C TYR A 145 8.69 0.20 -4.40
N VAL A 146 8.62 0.15 -5.73
CA VAL A 146 7.48 0.62 -6.53
C VAL A 146 6.83 -0.58 -7.18
N GLN A 147 5.60 -0.89 -6.76
CA GLN A 147 4.72 -1.79 -7.51
C GLN A 147 3.77 -0.96 -8.36
N THR A 148 3.74 -1.22 -9.67
CA THR A 148 2.76 -0.63 -10.60
C THR A 148 1.86 -1.71 -11.15
N GLU A 149 0.56 -1.54 -11.00
CA GLU A 149 -0.49 -2.41 -11.53
C GLU A 149 -1.28 -1.64 -12.60
N GLU A 150 -1.37 -2.19 -13.81
CA GLU A 150 -2.28 -1.70 -14.86
C GLU A 150 -3.65 -2.35 -14.66
N GLN A 151 -4.58 -1.55 -14.19
CA GLN A 151 -5.93 -1.93 -13.81
C GLN A 151 -6.90 -1.54 -14.92
N HIS A 152 -8.03 -2.24 -14.99
CA HIS A 152 -9.10 -1.89 -15.91
C HIS A 152 -10.47 -2.20 -15.33
N THR A 153 -11.49 -1.57 -15.91
CA THR A 153 -12.89 -1.84 -15.54
C THR A 153 -13.22 -3.31 -15.79
N LEU A 154 -14.02 -3.89 -14.90
CA LEU A 154 -14.48 -5.27 -15.03
C LEU A 154 -15.13 -5.52 -16.40
N PRO A 155 -15.02 -6.75 -16.95
CA PRO A 155 -15.68 -7.11 -18.19
C PRO A 155 -17.18 -6.80 -18.16
N GLY A 156 -17.67 -6.14 -19.21
CA GLY A 156 -19.10 -5.75 -19.33
C GLY A 156 -19.42 -4.33 -18.88
N ILE A 157 -18.52 -3.62 -18.19
CA ILE A 157 -18.70 -2.21 -17.83
C ILE A 157 -18.33 -1.31 -19.02
N THR A 158 -19.21 -0.36 -19.37
CA THR A 158 -19.00 0.64 -20.43
C THR A 158 -19.18 2.05 -19.85
N PRO A 159 -18.27 3.01 -20.11
CA PRO A 159 -17.06 2.88 -20.92
C PRO A 159 -15.95 2.06 -20.24
N LYS A 160 -15.17 1.32 -21.04
CA LYS A 160 -13.97 0.65 -20.54
C LYS A 160 -12.93 1.69 -20.14
N ARG A 161 -12.44 1.65 -18.91
CA ARG A 161 -11.35 2.51 -18.41
C ARG A 161 -10.14 1.67 -18.06
N THR A 162 -8.95 2.21 -18.31
CA THR A 162 -7.65 1.67 -17.90
C THR A 162 -6.94 2.73 -17.07
N TRP A 163 -6.30 2.33 -15.98
CA TRP A 163 -5.55 3.24 -15.10
C TRP A 163 -4.36 2.50 -14.47
N LEU A 164 -3.47 3.26 -13.85
CA LEU A 164 -2.35 2.70 -13.09
C LEU A 164 -2.63 2.84 -11.59
N SER A 165 -2.40 1.76 -10.85
CA SER A 165 -2.30 1.78 -9.39
C SER A 165 -0.82 1.63 -9.02
N ILE A 166 -0.26 2.61 -8.31
CA ILE A 166 1.12 2.63 -7.87
C ILE A 166 1.18 2.50 -6.36
N SER A 167 1.83 1.46 -5.85
CA SER A 167 2.16 1.31 -4.43
C SER A 167 3.64 1.58 -4.19
N LEU A 168 3.93 2.61 -3.39
CA LEU A 168 5.27 2.96 -2.91
C LEU A 168 5.48 2.34 -1.53
N VAL A 169 6.29 1.29 -1.46
CA VAL A 169 6.49 0.47 -0.27
C VAL A 169 7.83 0.81 0.36
N PHE A 170 7.78 1.54 1.46
CA PHE A 170 8.96 1.90 2.24
C PHE A 170 9.25 0.83 3.30
N PRO A 171 10.53 0.56 3.61
CA PRO A 171 10.87 -0.34 4.71
C PRO A 171 10.58 0.27 6.10
N LYS A 172 10.48 1.60 6.18
CA LYS A 172 10.13 2.37 7.39
C LYS A 172 9.23 3.53 7.02
N ALA A 173 8.42 4.00 7.97
CA ALA A 173 7.53 5.13 7.73
C ALA A 173 8.31 6.36 7.24
N PRO A 174 8.03 6.86 6.03
CA PRO A 174 8.59 8.13 5.57
C PRO A 174 7.94 9.31 6.29
N SER A 175 8.53 10.49 6.18
CA SER A 175 7.81 11.71 6.55
C SER A 175 6.64 11.94 5.58
N GLN A 176 5.66 12.72 6.00
CA GLN A 176 4.54 13.10 5.15
C GLN A 176 5.01 13.85 3.88
N ASN A 177 6.03 14.70 3.98
CA ASN A 177 6.56 15.42 2.83
C ASN A 177 7.25 14.47 1.85
N ASP A 178 8.14 13.60 2.36
CA ASP A 178 8.83 12.60 1.52
C ASP A 178 7.83 11.67 0.82
N SER A 179 6.70 11.37 1.47
CA SER A 179 5.62 10.58 0.89
C SER A 179 5.01 11.25 -0.35
N TYR A 180 4.66 12.54 -0.27
CA TYR A 180 4.09 13.27 -1.40
C TYR A 180 5.10 13.55 -2.50
N ASP A 181 6.36 13.83 -2.14
CA ASP A 181 7.44 14.01 -3.10
C ASP A 181 7.69 12.73 -3.89
N ALA A 182 7.71 11.57 -3.22
CA ALA A 182 7.81 10.26 -3.87
C ALA A 182 6.60 9.98 -4.78
N ILE A 183 5.37 10.27 -4.34
CA ILE A 183 4.17 10.14 -5.17
C ILE A 183 4.31 10.97 -6.46
N ILE A 184 4.67 12.25 -6.33
CA ILE A 184 4.81 13.16 -7.46
C ILE A 184 5.90 12.66 -8.42
N ALA A 185 7.04 12.24 -7.89
CA ALA A 185 8.16 11.76 -8.69
C ALA A 185 7.80 10.51 -9.50
N GLU A 186 7.11 9.54 -8.91
CA GLU A 186 6.72 8.32 -9.63
C GLU A 186 5.59 8.57 -10.64
N ILE A 187 4.62 9.44 -10.32
CA ILE A 187 3.61 9.89 -11.29
C ILE A 187 4.28 10.57 -12.49
N GLU A 188 5.28 11.41 -12.25
CA GLU A 188 5.97 12.16 -13.31
C GLU A 188 6.64 11.25 -14.34
N LYS A 189 7.13 10.07 -13.93
CA LYS A 189 7.72 9.08 -14.85
C LYS A 189 6.69 8.43 -15.77
N VAL A 190 5.44 8.29 -15.32
CA VAL A 190 4.41 7.53 -16.05
C VAL A 190 3.35 8.41 -16.72
N LYS A 191 3.28 9.71 -16.40
CA LYS A 191 2.25 10.63 -16.95
C LYS A 191 2.16 10.64 -18.48
N GLY A 192 3.28 10.41 -19.17
CA GLY A 192 3.35 10.34 -20.64
C GLY A 192 2.54 9.20 -21.25
N ARG A 193 2.07 8.23 -20.45
CA ARG A 193 1.24 7.11 -20.90
C ARG A 193 -0.21 7.50 -21.18
N GLY A 194 -0.65 8.70 -20.79
CA GLY A 194 -2.02 9.16 -20.99
C GLY A 194 -3.07 8.41 -20.17
N LEU A 195 -2.65 7.79 -19.06
CA LEU A 195 -3.53 7.05 -18.14
C LEU A 195 -3.69 7.83 -16.84
N ASP A 196 -4.86 7.71 -16.22
CA ASP A 196 -5.04 8.11 -14.82
C ASP A 196 -4.14 7.24 -13.93
N VAL A 197 -3.70 7.81 -12.81
CA VAL A 197 -2.83 7.11 -11.84
C VAL A 197 -3.37 7.33 -10.44
N ASP A 198 -3.52 6.26 -9.67
CA ASP A 198 -3.74 6.32 -8.23
C ASP A 198 -2.45 5.84 -7.54
N ALA A 199 -1.87 6.69 -6.68
CA ALA A 199 -0.61 6.41 -6.01
C ALA A 199 -0.80 6.37 -4.48
N TYR A 200 -0.27 5.32 -3.86
CA TYR A 200 -0.42 5.03 -2.43
C TYR A 200 0.95 4.85 -1.78
N VAL A 201 1.09 5.32 -0.53
CA VAL A 201 2.31 5.12 0.25
C VAL A 201 2.06 4.10 1.35
N LYS A 202 2.94 3.09 1.42
CA LYS A 202 2.83 1.96 2.32
C LYS A 202 4.14 1.71 3.04
N VAL A 203 4.07 1.04 4.18
CA VAL A 203 5.22 0.50 4.91
C VAL A 203 5.11 -1.01 4.98
N GLY A 204 6.19 -1.73 4.70
CA GLY A 204 6.23 -3.19 4.77
C GLY A 204 7.46 -3.80 4.11
N ASP A 205 7.50 -5.14 4.08
CA ASP A 205 8.49 -5.90 3.32
C ASP A 205 8.05 -5.97 1.85
N LYS A 206 8.88 -5.47 0.93
CA LYS A 206 8.61 -5.47 -0.52
C LYS A 206 8.29 -6.85 -1.11
N ASN A 207 8.71 -7.94 -0.46
CA ASN A 207 8.46 -9.30 -0.92
C ASN A 207 7.17 -9.92 -0.34
N VAL A 208 6.52 -9.26 0.63
CA VAL A 208 5.36 -9.80 1.35
C VAL A 208 4.22 -8.79 1.28
N LYS A 209 3.34 -8.88 0.26
CA LYS A 209 2.24 -7.93 0.00
C LYS A 209 1.32 -7.74 1.22
N THR A 210 1.08 -8.80 1.99
CA THR A 210 0.25 -8.76 3.21
C THR A 210 0.87 -7.94 4.35
N SER A 211 2.17 -7.67 4.29
CA SER A 211 2.85 -6.79 5.25
C SER A 211 2.72 -5.30 4.92
N TRP A 212 2.08 -4.92 3.80
CA TRP A 212 2.08 -3.53 3.33
C TRP A 212 0.93 -2.72 3.93
N TYR A 213 1.22 -1.92 4.94
CA TYR A 213 0.24 -1.05 5.58
C TYR A 213 0.28 0.34 4.97
N GLN A 214 -0.86 0.83 4.47
CA GLN A 214 -0.95 2.20 3.96
C GLN A 214 -0.79 3.19 5.12
N VAL A 215 0.11 4.15 4.93
CA VAL A 215 0.41 5.13 5.98
C VAL A 215 -0.64 6.24 6.02
N LYS A 216 -0.81 6.84 7.20
CA LYS A 216 -1.69 7.98 7.46
C LYS A 216 -0.87 9.25 7.68
N ASP A 217 -1.43 10.40 7.32
CA ASP A 217 -0.88 11.69 7.69
C ASP A 217 -1.17 12.01 9.17
N THR A 218 -0.69 13.16 9.62
CA THR A 218 -0.89 13.65 10.99
C THR A 218 -2.37 13.90 11.34
N ASP A 219 -3.23 14.07 10.34
CA ASP A 219 -4.68 14.23 10.50
C ASP A 219 -5.42 12.88 10.55
N GLY A 220 -4.67 11.77 10.51
CA GLY A 220 -5.19 10.40 10.57
C GLY A 220 -5.77 9.89 9.24
N ALA A 221 -5.66 10.66 8.16
CA ALA A 221 -6.14 10.29 6.83
C ALA A 221 -5.04 9.60 6.03
N PHE A 222 -5.38 8.57 5.24
CA PHE A 222 -4.40 7.86 4.43
C PHE A 222 -3.67 8.80 3.45
N ILE A 223 -2.37 8.55 3.26
CA ILE A 223 -1.55 9.24 2.27
C ILE A 223 -1.74 8.54 0.91
N PHE A 224 -2.26 9.30 -0.04
CA PHE A 224 -2.42 8.93 -1.44
C PHE A 224 -2.56 10.20 -2.29
N ALA A 225 -2.35 10.09 -3.59
CA ALA A 225 -2.76 11.10 -4.55
C ALA A 225 -3.16 10.46 -5.88
N GLY A 226 -4.08 11.11 -6.58
CA GLY A 226 -4.50 10.74 -7.93
C GLY A 226 -3.95 11.72 -8.95
N TYR A 227 -3.43 11.22 -10.07
CA TYR A 227 -3.21 11.96 -11.29
C TYR A 227 -4.36 11.73 -12.27
N LYS A 228 -4.86 12.82 -12.83
CA LYS A 228 -5.88 12.81 -13.87
C LYS A 228 -5.27 13.23 -15.20
N ALA A 229 -5.34 12.35 -16.20
CA ALA A 229 -4.66 12.55 -17.48
C ALA A 229 -5.25 13.73 -18.28
N ASP A 230 -6.56 13.95 -18.16
CA ASP A 230 -7.29 15.01 -18.85
C ASP A 230 -6.91 16.43 -18.40
N SER A 231 -6.80 16.62 -17.08
CA SER A 231 -6.52 17.89 -16.41
C SER A 231 -5.03 18.07 -16.12
N LYS A 232 -4.25 16.99 -16.21
CA LYS A 232 -2.82 16.92 -15.88
C LYS A 232 -2.51 17.34 -14.44
N GLN A 233 -3.42 17.05 -13.53
CA GLN A 233 -3.33 17.44 -12.12
C GLN A 233 -3.04 16.25 -11.22
N VAL A 234 -2.13 16.44 -10.27
CA VAL A 234 -1.95 15.56 -9.11
C VAL A 234 -2.70 16.16 -7.93
N ARG A 235 -3.66 15.42 -7.39
CA ARG A 235 -4.52 15.86 -6.29
C ARG A 235 -4.63 14.83 -5.19
N ARG A 236 -4.81 15.31 -3.96
CA ARG A 236 -5.34 14.53 -2.85
C ARG A 236 -6.67 15.13 -2.44
N LYS A 237 -7.78 14.42 -2.74
CA LYS A 237 -9.13 14.98 -2.63
C LYS A 237 -9.18 16.34 -3.37
N ASP A 238 -9.55 17.41 -2.68
CA ASP A 238 -9.66 18.75 -3.28
C ASP A 238 -8.32 19.51 -3.33
N LYS A 239 -7.29 19.04 -2.62
CA LYS A 239 -5.98 19.69 -2.57
C LYS A 239 -5.17 19.41 -3.83
N LEU A 240 -4.86 20.46 -4.59
CA LEU A 240 -3.88 20.41 -5.68
C LEU A 240 -2.47 20.27 -5.11
N LEU A 241 -1.75 19.24 -5.55
CA LEU A 241 -0.36 18.99 -5.17
C LEU A 241 0.60 19.43 -6.28
N LYS A 242 0.25 19.16 -7.55
CA LYS A 242 1.05 19.57 -8.72
C LYS A 242 0.17 19.69 -9.98
N GLN A 243 0.53 20.61 -10.87
CA GLN A 243 0.01 20.73 -12.23
C GLN A 243 1.17 20.47 -13.21
N PHE A 244 0.94 19.64 -14.23
CA PHE A 244 1.86 19.39 -15.33
C PHE A 244 1.40 20.05 -16.63
#